data_AF-A0A7C1AXY3-F1
#
_entry.id   AF-A0A7C1AXY3-F1
#
_cell.length_a   1.000
_cell.length_b   1.000
_cell.length_c   1.000
_cell.angle_alpha   90.00
_cell.angle_beta   90.00
_cell.angle_gamma   90.00
#
_symmetry.space_group_name_H-M   'P 1'
#
loop_
_entity.id
_entity.type
_entity.pdbx_description
1 polymer ?
#
loop_
_entity_poly.entity_id
_entity_poly.type
_entity_poly.pdbx_seq_one_letter_code
_entity_poly.pdbx_strand_id
1 'polypeptide(L)'
;MKDQESGELLMIGFDGVRINDELRRYILRWKVGGVILFGRNILDSDQVAELCGRLKELRREVADSPLLIAIDQEGGTVARLREGVTAFPGNLALGSAGSSEDAYYQGRITGRELRGHEINMNLAPVLDLYSDLGSKSLGLRALGGDPEKVSEMGLALIKGMQDEGVIATAKHFPGKGSARVDSHEELPVIKESIQELKQRDVIPFQSAIAAGVKAIMTSHAAYPAFEDGVILPGTASRNLMTGLLRDELHFSGILISDDLGMGALRGGYSTEITAINALKAGVDILLLCHDPVAREEVMSALSVGRKKDREIGERIEESMVRLAAVKSWLNHQKRDRESALNLDGNELSLRIARKGISVYRTSGGKIPIKPASHIFLIRFQPEITVEVEGSIITDDDPAEHLN
;
A
#
# COMPACT_ATOMS: atom_id res chain seq x y z
N MET A 1 -18.82 24.91 8.78
CA MET A 1 -18.53 24.38 7.43
C MET A 1 -17.05 24.11 7.21
N LYS A 2 -16.11 25.04 7.49
CA LYS A 2 -14.66 24.79 7.33
C LYS A 2 -14.09 23.64 8.19
N ASP A 3 -14.63 23.39 9.38
CA ASP A 3 -14.15 22.29 10.25
C ASP A 3 -14.30 20.88 9.64
N GLN A 4 -15.19 20.70 8.66
CA GLN A 4 -15.47 19.39 8.05
C GLN A 4 -14.45 18.98 6.97
N GLU A 5 -13.55 19.86 6.57
CA GLU A 5 -12.55 19.54 5.54
C GLU A 5 -11.34 18.77 6.11
N SER A 6 -11.11 18.79 7.44
CA SER A 6 -9.99 18.06 8.05
C SER A 6 -10.10 16.54 7.88
N GLY A 7 -11.33 16.01 7.73
CA GLY A 7 -11.53 14.59 7.46
C GLY A 7 -11.02 14.15 6.08
N GLU A 8 -10.90 15.06 5.11
CA GLU A 8 -10.34 14.72 3.79
C GLU A 8 -8.90 14.21 3.85
N LEU A 9 -8.17 14.56 4.91
CA LEU A 9 -6.81 14.08 5.16
C LEU A 9 -6.80 12.71 5.86
N LEU A 10 -7.95 12.11 6.16
CA LEU A 10 -8.03 10.81 6.80
C LEU A 10 -8.38 9.72 5.77
N MET A 11 -7.64 8.62 5.85
CA MET A 11 -8.03 7.33 5.29
C MET A 11 -8.20 6.33 6.43
N ILE A 12 -9.37 5.73 6.53
CA ILE A 12 -9.75 4.91 7.68
C ILE A 12 -10.09 3.48 7.29
N GLY A 13 -9.73 2.52 8.15
CA GLY A 13 -10.31 1.17 8.09
C GLY A 13 -11.64 1.10 8.84
N PHE A 14 -12.32 -0.04 8.73
CA PHE A 14 -13.54 -0.34 9.48
C PHE A 14 -13.73 -1.85 9.63
N ASP A 15 -14.64 -2.26 10.51
CA ASP A 15 -14.95 -3.67 10.77
C ASP A 15 -16.24 -4.13 10.09
N GLY A 16 -16.20 -5.37 9.60
CA GLY A 16 -17.32 -6.04 8.94
C GLY A 16 -17.32 -5.90 7.42
N VAL A 17 -18.16 -6.72 6.80
CA VAL A 17 -18.31 -6.85 5.33
C VAL A 17 -19.39 -5.92 4.75
N ARG A 18 -19.94 -5.01 5.56
CA ARG A 18 -20.99 -4.04 5.16
C ARG A 18 -20.75 -2.70 5.84
N ILE A 19 -21.33 -1.64 5.27
CA ILE A 19 -21.32 -0.30 5.89
C ILE A 19 -22.04 -0.37 7.25
N ASN A 20 -21.29 -0.12 8.32
CA ASN A 20 -21.80 -0.01 9.68
C ASN A 20 -22.05 1.47 10.07
N ASP A 21 -22.64 1.71 11.24
CA ASP A 21 -22.98 3.07 11.70
C ASP A 21 -21.76 3.96 11.91
N GLU A 22 -20.65 3.37 12.35
CA GLU A 22 -19.38 4.05 12.58
C GLU A 22 -18.82 4.60 11.25
N LEU A 23 -18.71 3.75 10.23
CA LEU A 23 -18.26 4.12 8.90
C LEU A 23 -19.21 5.13 8.25
N ARG A 24 -20.53 4.96 8.43
CA ARG A 24 -21.52 5.92 7.94
C ARG A 24 -21.30 7.30 8.57
N ARG A 25 -21.01 7.36 9.87
CA ARG A 25 -20.68 8.60 10.57
C ARG A 25 -19.41 9.24 10.03
N TYR A 26 -18.34 8.47 9.81
CA TYR A 26 -17.09 8.97 9.26
C TYR A 26 -17.26 9.57 7.85
N ILE A 27 -18.00 8.89 6.98
CA ILE A 27 -18.23 9.39 5.61
C ILE A 27 -19.15 10.61 5.63
N LEU A 28 -20.29 10.55 6.31
CA LEU A 28 -21.29 11.62 6.22
C LEU A 28 -20.97 12.85 7.07
N ARG A 29 -20.40 12.67 8.27
CA ARG A 29 -20.15 13.77 9.20
C ARG A 29 -18.73 14.30 9.11
N TRP A 30 -17.75 13.40 9.11
CA TRP A 30 -16.33 13.82 9.03
C TRP A 30 -15.89 14.07 7.60
N LYS A 31 -16.62 13.55 6.61
CA LYS A 31 -16.28 13.66 5.19
C LYS A 31 -14.88 13.11 4.92
N VAL A 32 -14.60 11.92 5.48
CA VAL A 32 -13.29 11.28 5.31
C VAL A 32 -12.88 11.21 3.84
N GLY A 33 -11.59 11.43 3.58
CA GLY A 33 -11.04 11.48 2.23
C GLY A 33 -10.95 10.12 1.56
N GLY A 34 -10.76 9.07 2.37
CA GLY A 34 -10.72 7.69 1.91
C GLY A 34 -11.05 6.64 2.95
N VAL A 35 -11.17 5.41 2.47
CA VAL A 35 -11.34 4.18 3.24
C VAL A 35 -10.36 3.13 2.70
N ILE A 36 -9.83 2.29 3.58
CA ILE A 36 -8.97 1.15 3.23
C ILE A 36 -9.66 -0.17 3.56
N LEU A 37 -9.59 -1.12 2.64
CA LEU A 37 -10.16 -2.46 2.78
C LEU A 37 -9.09 -3.47 3.24
N PHE A 38 -9.51 -4.34 4.14
CA PHE A 38 -8.74 -5.48 4.66
C PHE A 38 -9.49 -6.80 4.44
N GLY A 39 -8.87 -7.92 4.80
CA GLY A 39 -9.52 -9.24 4.74
C GLY A 39 -10.85 -9.29 5.50
N ARG A 40 -10.96 -8.58 6.64
CA ARG A 40 -12.21 -8.43 7.42
C ARG A 40 -13.36 -7.74 6.70
N ASN A 41 -13.11 -7.14 5.53
CA ASN A 41 -14.12 -6.48 4.70
C ASN A 41 -14.50 -7.29 3.45
N ILE A 42 -13.91 -8.48 3.28
CA ILE A 42 -14.00 -9.30 2.07
C ILE A 42 -14.63 -10.64 2.44
N LEU A 43 -15.86 -10.85 1.97
CA LEU A 43 -16.51 -12.15 1.95
C LEU A 43 -16.25 -12.84 0.60
N ASP A 44 -16.60 -12.15 -0.48
CA ASP A 44 -16.43 -12.60 -1.87
C ASP A 44 -16.36 -11.39 -2.82
N SER A 45 -16.09 -11.65 -4.11
CA SER A 45 -15.92 -10.63 -5.15
C SER A 45 -17.17 -9.76 -5.37
N ASP A 46 -18.35 -10.38 -5.44
CA ASP A 46 -19.61 -9.67 -5.69
C ASP A 46 -19.98 -8.76 -4.51
N GLN A 47 -19.81 -9.27 -3.28
CA GLN A 47 -20.04 -8.50 -2.06
C GLN A 47 -19.12 -7.28 -1.99
N VAL A 48 -17.84 -7.41 -2.38
CA VAL A 48 -16.89 -6.29 -2.35
C VAL A 48 -17.26 -5.22 -3.38
N ALA A 49 -17.69 -5.63 -4.57
CA ALA A 49 -18.18 -4.70 -5.58
C ALA A 49 -19.43 -3.93 -5.09
N GLU A 50 -20.38 -4.62 -4.44
CA GLU A 50 -21.56 -3.98 -3.84
C GLU A 50 -21.15 -2.98 -2.75
N LEU A 51 -20.28 -3.40 -1.83
CA LEU A 51 -19.79 -2.57 -0.72
C LEU A 51 -19.14 -1.27 -1.24
N CYS A 52 -18.23 -1.38 -2.20
CA CYS A 52 -17.54 -0.22 -2.78
C CYS A 52 -18.48 0.68 -3.58
N GLY A 53 -19.45 0.09 -4.30
CA GLY A 53 -20.53 0.83 -4.96
C GLY A 53 -21.32 1.68 -3.98
N ARG A 54 -21.74 1.09 -2.85
CA ARG A 54 -22.47 1.78 -1.78
C ARG A 54 -21.64 2.85 -1.07
N LEU A 55 -20.34 2.62 -0.87
CA LEU A 55 -19.42 3.63 -0.31
C LEU A 55 -19.32 4.86 -1.20
N LYS A 56 -19.24 4.66 -2.51
CA LYS A 56 -19.25 5.74 -3.51
C LYS A 56 -20.58 6.50 -3.51
N GLU A 57 -21.72 5.82 -3.40
CA GLU A 57 -23.03 6.46 -3.29
C GLU A 57 -23.14 7.31 -2.03
N LEU A 58 -22.75 6.75 -0.88
CA LEU A 58 -22.78 7.45 0.40
C LEU A 58 -21.91 8.72 0.38
N ARG A 59 -20.75 8.66 -0.25
CA ARG A 59 -19.87 9.83 -0.42
C ARG A 59 -20.54 10.96 -1.21
N ARG A 60 -21.29 10.63 -2.26
CA ARG A 60 -21.97 11.63 -3.12
C ARG A 60 -23.06 12.41 -2.37
N GLU A 61 -23.56 11.90 -1.25
CA GLU A 61 -24.50 12.65 -0.41
C GLU A 61 -23.87 13.90 0.21
N VAL A 62 -22.54 13.95 0.36
CA VAL A 62 -21.86 14.99 1.16
C VAL A 62 -20.71 15.71 0.45
N ALA A 63 -20.26 15.21 -0.71
CA ALA A 63 -19.20 15.83 -1.50
C ALA A 63 -19.22 15.38 -2.98
N ASP A 64 -18.82 16.30 -3.87
CA ASP A 64 -18.69 16.02 -5.31
C ASP A 64 -17.42 15.23 -5.64
N SER A 65 -16.39 15.32 -4.79
CA SER A 65 -15.13 14.60 -5.00
C SER A 65 -15.26 13.13 -4.57
N PRO A 66 -14.67 12.19 -5.33
CA PRO A 66 -14.76 10.77 -5.02
C PRO A 66 -14.10 10.43 -3.68
N LEU A 67 -14.62 9.39 -3.04
CA LEU A 67 -13.97 8.73 -1.91
C LEU A 67 -12.80 7.91 -2.47
N LEU A 68 -11.61 8.04 -1.87
CA LEU A 68 -10.51 7.12 -2.18
C LEU A 68 -10.83 5.77 -1.52
N ILE A 69 -10.99 4.72 -2.32
CA ILE A 69 -11.21 3.36 -1.83
C ILE A 69 -9.92 2.61 -2.13
N ALA A 70 -9.17 2.32 -1.08
CA ALA A 70 -7.83 1.74 -1.11
C ALA A 70 -7.81 0.28 -0.67
N ILE A 71 -6.81 -0.46 -1.14
CA ILE A 71 -6.54 -1.85 -0.76
C ILE A 71 -5.04 -2.15 -0.92
N ASP A 72 -4.52 -3.12 -0.17
CA ASP A 72 -3.20 -3.71 -0.40
C ASP A 72 -3.28 -4.92 -1.35
N GLN A 73 -3.29 -4.67 -2.66
CA GLN A 73 -3.27 -5.72 -3.68
C GLN A 73 -1.90 -5.76 -4.37
N GLU A 74 -0.86 -6.16 -3.63
CA GLU A 74 0.53 -6.26 -4.12
C GLU A 74 0.73 -7.50 -5.01
N GLY A 75 0.01 -8.59 -4.70
CA GLY A 75 0.22 -9.92 -5.27
C GLY A 75 0.90 -10.87 -4.27
N GLY A 76 0.94 -12.16 -4.59
CA GLY A 76 1.55 -13.17 -3.73
C GLY A 76 0.96 -13.18 -2.31
N THR A 77 1.82 -12.98 -1.29
CA THR A 77 1.43 -13.07 0.12
C THR A 77 0.58 -11.89 0.58
N VAL A 78 0.69 -10.73 -0.06
CA VAL A 78 -0.09 -9.53 0.24
C VAL A 78 -1.06 -9.26 -0.92
N ALA A 79 -2.15 -10.03 -0.90
CA ALA A 79 -3.28 -9.89 -1.79
C ALA A 79 -4.55 -10.13 -0.97
N ARG A 80 -5.40 -9.11 -0.87
CA ARG A 80 -6.63 -9.13 -0.09
C ARG A 80 -7.76 -9.81 -0.86
N LEU A 81 -7.93 -9.44 -2.14
CA LEU A 81 -8.83 -10.12 -3.06
C LEU A 81 -8.08 -11.28 -3.73
N ARG A 82 -8.60 -12.50 -3.59
CA ARG A 82 -7.99 -13.71 -4.15
C ARG A 82 -8.94 -14.50 -5.03
N GLU A 83 -10.23 -14.47 -4.71
CA GLU A 83 -11.29 -15.10 -5.48
C GLU A 83 -12.00 -14.07 -6.36
N GLY A 84 -12.48 -14.49 -7.53
CA GLY A 84 -13.11 -13.60 -8.52
C GLY A 84 -12.16 -12.63 -9.22
N VAL A 85 -10.85 -12.70 -8.94
CA VAL A 85 -9.78 -11.89 -9.53
C VAL A 85 -8.57 -12.76 -9.88
N THR A 86 -7.63 -12.21 -10.65
CA THR A 86 -6.41 -12.93 -11.02
C THR A 86 -5.45 -13.01 -9.82
N ALA A 87 -5.10 -14.23 -9.42
CA ALA A 87 -4.10 -14.47 -8.38
C ALA A 87 -2.69 -14.45 -8.99
N PHE A 88 -1.99 -13.32 -8.87
CA PHE A 88 -0.59 -13.17 -9.30
C PHE A 88 0.41 -13.73 -8.28
N PRO A 89 1.58 -14.24 -8.74
CA PRO A 89 2.68 -14.57 -7.84
C PRO A 89 3.22 -13.31 -7.15
N GLY A 90 4.01 -13.48 -6.08
CA GLY A 90 4.58 -12.36 -5.34
C GLY A 90 5.60 -11.56 -6.13
N ASN A 91 5.89 -10.35 -5.66
CA ASN A 91 6.80 -9.40 -6.32
C ASN A 91 8.20 -9.98 -6.55
N LEU A 92 8.74 -10.77 -5.62
CA LEU A 92 10.07 -11.37 -5.81
C LEU A 92 10.07 -12.37 -6.98
N ALA A 93 8.97 -13.09 -7.20
CA ALA A 93 8.82 -13.98 -8.36
C ALA A 93 8.67 -13.17 -9.66
N LEU A 94 7.92 -12.07 -9.62
CA LEU A 94 7.80 -11.15 -10.76
C LEU A 94 9.16 -10.54 -11.15
N GLY A 95 9.91 -10.02 -10.19
CA GLY A 95 11.24 -9.47 -10.46
C GLY A 95 12.26 -10.53 -10.86
N SER A 96 12.16 -11.75 -10.33
CA SER A 96 12.96 -12.89 -10.79
C SER A 96 12.63 -13.31 -12.22
N ALA A 97 11.36 -13.18 -12.65
CA ALA A 97 10.95 -13.39 -14.03
C ALA A 97 11.53 -12.34 -14.99
N GLY A 98 11.86 -11.14 -14.48
CA GLY A 98 12.71 -10.16 -15.15
C GLY A 98 12.11 -9.52 -16.41
N SER A 99 10.78 -9.42 -16.49
CA SER A 99 10.06 -8.89 -17.67
C SER A 99 9.21 -7.68 -17.28
N SER A 100 9.67 -6.48 -17.62
CA SER A 100 8.92 -5.23 -17.38
C SER A 100 7.62 -5.16 -18.18
N GLU A 101 7.55 -5.83 -19.34
CA GLU A 101 6.29 -6.02 -20.07
C GLU A 101 5.30 -6.86 -19.26
N ASP A 102 5.73 -7.97 -18.66
CA ASP A 102 4.88 -8.80 -17.81
C ASP A 102 4.41 -8.00 -16.57
N ALA A 103 5.28 -7.19 -15.98
CA ALA A 103 4.94 -6.29 -14.88
C ALA A 103 3.90 -5.22 -15.27
N TYR A 104 4.03 -4.64 -16.47
CA TYR A 104 3.05 -3.69 -16.98
C TYR A 104 1.68 -4.33 -17.15
N TYR A 105 1.60 -5.51 -17.76
CA TYR A 105 0.32 -6.21 -17.94
C TYR A 105 -0.25 -6.73 -16.62
N GLN A 106 0.58 -7.16 -15.67
CA GLN A 106 0.10 -7.45 -14.31
C GLN A 106 -0.53 -6.21 -13.68
N GLY A 107 0.15 -5.06 -13.76
CA GLY A 107 -0.38 -3.78 -13.28
C GLY A 107 -1.71 -3.41 -13.94
N ARG A 108 -1.85 -3.62 -15.25
CA ARG A 108 -3.12 -3.39 -15.97
C ARG A 108 -4.23 -4.34 -15.52
N ILE A 109 -3.97 -5.63 -15.41
CA ILE A 109 -4.99 -6.59 -15.00
C ILE A 109 -5.44 -6.29 -13.56
N THR A 110 -4.50 -6.10 -12.63
CA THR A 110 -4.82 -5.68 -11.26
C THR A 110 -5.60 -4.37 -11.24
N GLY A 111 -5.17 -3.35 -11.98
CA GLY A 111 -5.86 -2.06 -12.07
C GLY A 111 -7.30 -2.21 -12.58
N ARG A 112 -7.51 -2.99 -13.64
CA ARG A 112 -8.83 -3.25 -14.21
C ARG A 112 -9.75 -4.00 -13.26
N GLU A 113 -9.25 -5.05 -12.61
CA GLU A 113 -10.04 -5.85 -11.67
C GLU A 113 -10.43 -5.02 -10.44
N LEU A 114 -9.51 -4.26 -9.86
CA LEU A 114 -9.80 -3.33 -8.77
C LEU A 114 -10.82 -2.27 -9.19
N ARG A 115 -10.65 -1.68 -10.38
CA ARG A 115 -11.58 -0.69 -10.92
C ARG A 115 -12.98 -1.26 -11.15
N GLY A 116 -13.07 -2.54 -11.54
CA GLY A 116 -14.31 -3.30 -11.65
C GLY A 116 -15.07 -3.44 -10.33
N HIS A 117 -14.33 -3.52 -9.21
CA HIS A 117 -14.88 -3.51 -7.85
C HIS A 117 -15.07 -2.09 -7.30
N GLU A 118 -15.01 -1.04 -8.12
CA GLU A 118 -15.08 0.37 -7.70
C GLU A 118 -13.95 0.82 -6.74
N ILE A 119 -12.93 -0.01 -6.54
CA ILE A 119 -11.68 0.34 -5.86
C ILE A 119 -10.87 1.23 -6.81
N ASN A 120 -10.35 2.34 -6.29
CA ASN A 120 -9.71 3.37 -7.12
C ASN A 120 -8.28 3.73 -6.67
N MET A 121 -7.78 3.03 -5.66
CA MET A 121 -6.43 3.19 -5.15
C MET A 121 -5.87 1.83 -4.73
N ASN A 122 -4.64 1.55 -5.15
CA ASN A 122 -3.89 0.39 -4.70
C ASN A 122 -2.67 0.87 -3.92
N LEU A 123 -2.45 0.31 -2.74
CA LEU A 123 -1.28 0.59 -1.91
C LEU A 123 -0.10 -0.26 -2.38
N ALA A 124 0.23 -0.13 -3.67
CA ALA A 124 1.26 -0.88 -4.38
C ALA A 124 1.79 -0.02 -5.56
N PRO A 125 3.02 -0.26 -6.05
CA PRO A 125 3.93 -1.36 -5.70
C PRO A 125 4.85 -1.08 -4.51
N VAL A 126 5.41 -2.17 -3.96
CA VAL A 126 6.56 -2.10 -3.05
C VAL A 126 7.82 -1.86 -3.88
N LEU A 127 8.48 -0.73 -3.63
CA LEU A 127 9.74 -0.32 -4.26
C LEU A 127 10.94 -0.46 -3.33
N ASP A 128 10.72 -0.97 -2.10
CA ASP A 128 11.82 -1.33 -1.22
C ASP A 128 12.71 -2.40 -1.86
N LEU A 129 14.01 -2.32 -1.58
CA LEU A 129 14.99 -3.24 -2.10
C LEU A 129 15.15 -4.46 -1.20
N TYR A 130 15.20 -5.64 -1.80
CA TYR A 130 15.52 -6.87 -1.11
C TYR A 130 16.93 -6.81 -0.52
N SER A 131 17.07 -7.27 0.72
CA SER A 131 18.35 -7.44 1.41
C SER A 131 18.35 -8.74 2.21
N ASP A 132 19.44 -9.50 2.17
CA ASP A 132 19.61 -10.71 3.00
C ASP A 132 19.59 -10.40 4.50
N LEU A 133 19.89 -9.16 4.87
CA LEU A 133 19.86 -8.67 6.25
C LEU A 133 18.50 -8.04 6.62
N GLY A 134 17.62 -7.86 5.65
CA GLY A 134 16.31 -7.25 5.83
C GLY A 134 15.30 -8.19 6.51
N SER A 135 14.18 -7.62 6.96
CA SER A 135 13.11 -8.39 7.56
C SER A 135 12.55 -9.42 6.58
N LYS A 136 12.22 -10.61 7.10
CA LYS A 136 11.61 -11.67 6.29
C LYS A 136 10.24 -11.27 5.73
N SER A 137 9.52 -10.42 6.45
CA SER A 137 8.19 -9.93 6.06
C SER A 137 8.24 -9.07 4.79
N LEU A 138 9.32 -8.31 4.58
CA LEU A 138 9.52 -7.54 3.35
C LEU A 138 10.08 -8.38 2.20
N GLY A 139 10.90 -9.39 2.50
CA GLY A 139 11.69 -10.12 1.50
C GLY A 139 10.90 -10.60 0.28
N LEU A 140 9.78 -11.29 0.47
CA LEU A 140 8.95 -11.80 -0.65
C LEU A 140 8.14 -10.70 -1.37
N ARG A 141 8.01 -9.53 -0.76
CA ARG A 141 7.27 -8.36 -1.26
C ARG A 141 8.14 -7.42 -2.07
N ALA A 142 9.46 -7.48 -1.93
CA ALA A 142 10.39 -6.72 -2.77
C ALA A 142 10.45 -7.32 -4.18
N LEU A 143 10.63 -6.48 -5.21
CA LEU A 143 10.84 -6.93 -6.58
C LEU A 143 12.26 -7.52 -6.77
N GLY A 144 13.24 -7.10 -5.98
CA GLY A 144 14.63 -7.55 -6.06
C GLY A 144 15.55 -6.63 -5.27
N GLY A 145 16.86 -6.89 -5.32
CA GLY A 145 17.86 -6.08 -4.60
C GLY A 145 18.61 -5.05 -5.46
N ASP A 146 18.38 -5.05 -6.78
CA ASP A 146 19.04 -4.15 -7.72
C ASP A 146 18.17 -2.90 -7.96
N PRO A 147 18.64 -1.68 -7.61
CA PRO A 147 17.84 -0.46 -7.70
C PRO A 147 17.27 -0.17 -9.09
N GLU A 148 18.04 -0.44 -10.15
CA GLU A 148 17.64 -0.15 -11.53
C GLU A 148 16.56 -1.13 -12.01
N LYS A 149 16.73 -2.43 -11.72
CA LYS A 149 15.71 -3.45 -12.06
C LYS A 149 14.42 -3.24 -11.26
N VAL A 150 14.52 -2.89 -9.98
CA VAL A 150 13.34 -2.57 -9.17
C VAL A 150 12.65 -1.32 -9.71
N SER A 151 13.41 -0.31 -10.14
CA SER A 151 12.85 0.86 -10.83
C SER A 151 12.09 0.42 -12.07
N GLU A 152 12.72 -0.29 -13.00
CA GLU A 152 12.12 -0.74 -14.27
C GLU A 152 10.79 -1.49 -14.05
N MET A 153 10.79 -2.47 -13.14
CA MET A 153 9.62 -3.31 -12.85
C MET A 153 8.53 -2.51 -12.10
N GLY A 154 8.92 -1.68 -11.14
CA GLY A 154 8.02 -0.85 -10.36
C GLY A 154 7.32 0.21 -11.21
N LEU A 155 8.06 0.87 -12.09
CA LEU A 155 7.54 1.81 -13.10
C LEU A 155 6.48 1.17 -13.97
N ALA A 156 6.74 -0.05 -14.45
CA ALA A 156 5.80 -0.80 -15.28
C ALA A 156 4.49 -1.11 -14.54
N LEU A 157 4.56 -1.57 -13.28
CA LEU A 157 3.38 -1.79 -12.43
C LEU A 157 2.58 -0.50 -12.22
N ILE A 158 3.27 0.59 -11.85
CA ILE A 158 2.66 1.92 -11.64
C ILE A 158 1.93 2.36 -12.89
N LYS A 159 2.59 2.27 -14.05
CA LYS A 159 2.00 2.65 -15.33
C LYS A 159 0.76 1.80 -15.63
N GLY A 160 0.85 0.48 -15.48
CA GLY A 160 -0.26 -0.43 -15.75
C GLY A 160 -1.50 -0.14 -14.90
N MET A 161 -1.31 0.07 -13.59
CA MET A 161 -2.42 0.41 -12.69
C MET A 161 -3.04 1.78 -13.01
N GLN A 162 -2.19 2.78 -13.28
CA GLN A 162 -2.64 4.14 -13.57
C GLN A 162 -3.34 4.26 -14.92
N ASP A 163 -2.92 3.50 -15.94
CA ASP A 163 -3.58 3.44 -17.25
C ASP A 163 -5.03 2.91 -17.14
N GLU A 164 -5.33 2.08 -16.14
CA GLU A 164 -6.70 1.57 -15.87
C GLU A 164 -7.46 2.44 -14.85
N GLY A 165 -6.90 3.60 -14.49
CA GLY A 165 -7.52 4.59 -13.62
C GLY A 165 -7.56 4.19 -12.14
N VAL A 166 -6.54 3.46 -11.68
CA VAL A 166 -6.28 3.20 -10.26
C VAL A 166 -5.04 3.98 -9.83
N ILE A 167 -5.12 4.69 -8.71
CA ILE A 167 -3.97 5.38 -8.10
C ILE A 167 -2.98 4.31 -7.61
N ALA A 168 -1.79 4.29 -8.20
CA ALA A 168 -0.66 3.53 -7.68
C ALA A 168 0.01 4.30 -6.53
N THR A 169 0.47 3.55 -5.52
CA THR A 169 1.14 4.09 -4.33
C THR A 169 2.47 3.39 -4.12
N ALA A 170 3.56 4.04 -4.50
CA ALA A 170 4.89 3.50 -4.29
C ALA A 170 5.23 3.49 -2.78
N LYS A 171 5.78 2.36 -2.26
CA LYS A 171 6.05 2.21 -0.82
C LYS A 171 7.31 1.38 -0.50
N HIS A 172 7.98 1.55 0.63
CA HIS A 172 7.71 2.53 1.71
C HIS A 172 8.86 3.54 1.76
N PHE A 173 8.61 4.78 1.36
CA PHE A 173 9.64 5.80 1.19
C PHE A 173 10.36 6.16 2.51
N PRO A 174 11.70 6.40 2.51
CA PRO A 174 12.65 6.37 1.38
C PRO A 174 13.20 4.98 1.01
N GLY A 175 12.67 3.93 1.63
CA GLY A 175 13.12 2.55 1.45
C GLY A 175 13.43 1.91 2.80
N LYS A 176 12.70 0.85 3.15
CA LYS A 176 12.92 0.07 4.39
C LYS A 176 13.59 -1.29 4.17
N GLY A 177 14.19 -1.49 3.00
CA GLY A 177 14.82 -2.74 2.57
C GLY A 177 15.85 -3.32 3.55
N SER A 178 16.63 -2.45 4.20
CA SER A 178 17.66 -2.84 5.15
C SER A 178 17.20 -2.92 6.61
N ALA A 179 15.93 -2.63 6.89
CA ALA A 179 15.36 -2.77 8.23
C ALA A 179 15.45 -4.24 8.67
N ARG A 180 16.13 -4.50 9.79
CA ARG A 180 16.33 -5.86 10.32
C ARG A 180 15.12 -6.42 11.05
N VAL A 181 14.24 -5.53 11.50
CA VAL A 181 13.08 -5.81 12.35
C VAL A 181 11.83 -5.27 11.69
N ASP A 182 10.69 -5.90 11.97
CA ASP A 182 9.43 -5.48 11.36
C ASP A 182 8.88 -4.22 12.05
N SER A 183 8.47 -3.24 11.25
CA SER A 183 7.77 -2.05 11.72
C SER A 183 6.42 -2.34 12.41
N HIS A 184 5.88 -3.54 12.26
CA HIS A 184 4.71 -3.97 13.03
C HIS A 184 5.07 -4.33 14.48
N GLU A 185 6.32 -4.72 14.75
CA GLU A 185 6.80 -5.18 16.06
C GLU A 185 7.50 -4.05 16.83
N GLU A 186 8.47 -3.38 16.21
CA GLU A 186 9.27 -2.32 16.82
C GLU A 186 9.77 -1.30 15.80
N LEU A 187 10.29 -0.15 16.26
CA LEU A 187 10.78 0.91 15.38
C LEU A 187 12.10 0.50 14.70
N PRO A 188 12.14 0.24 13.38
CA PRO A 188 13.38 -0.13 12.71
C PRO A 188 14.30 1.07 12.58
N VAL A 189 15.61 0.90 12.82
CA VAL A 189 16.61 1.96 12.67
C VAL A 189 17.55 1.63 11.51
N ILE A 190 17.54 2.47 10.48
CA ILE A 190 18.35 2.36 9.27
C ILE A 190 19.55 3.31 9.44
N LYS A 191 20.75 2.74 9.53
CA LYS A 191 21.98 3.45 9.95
C LYS A 191 22.82 3.94 8.77
N GLU A 192 22.44 3.54 7.56
CA GLU A 192 23.07 3.96 6.32
C GLU A 192 23.11 5.50 6.21
N SER A 193 24.17 5.99 5.60
CA SER A 193 24.35 7.42 5.34
C SER A 193 23.34 7.92 4.30
N ILE A 194 23.10 9.24 4.29
CA ILE A 194 22.27 9.90 3.26
C ILE A 194 22.73 9.51 1.85
N GLN A 195 24.05 9.43 1.62
CA GLN A 195 24.63 9.14 0.32
C GLN A 195 24.35 7.69 -0.12
N GLU A 196 24.51 6.72 0.79
CA GLU A 196 24.18 5.31 0.52
C GLU A 196 22.69 5.13 0.22
N LEU A 197 21.81 5.75 1.03
CA LEU A 197 20.37 5.69 0.81
C LEU A 197 19.98 6.32 -0.53
N LYS A 198 20.56 7.47 -0.90
CA LYS A 198 20.31 8.13 -2.19
C LYS A 198 20.80 7.32 -3.39
N GLN A 199 21.91 6.60 -3.25
CA GLN A 199 22.50 5.79 -4.31
C GLN A 199 21.89 4.39 -4.43
N ARG A 200 20.92 4.04 -3.57
CA ARG A 200 20.34 2.70 -3.54
C ARG A 200 18.83 2.76 -3.31
N ASP A 201 18.42 3.02 -2.10
CA ASP A 201 17.03 2.91 -1.63
C ASP A 201 16.10 3.98 -2.25
N VAL A 202 16.61 5.19 -2.52
CA VAL A 202 15.82 6.31 -3.08
C VAL A 202 15.65 6.19 -4.61
N ILE A 203 16.54 5.48 -5.32
CA ILE A 203 16.54 5.40 -6.79
C ILE A 203 15.18 4.93 -7.36
N PRO A 204 14.54 3.85 -6.85
CA PRO A 204 13.22 3.44 -7.30
C PRO A 204 12.15 4.52 -7.13
N PHE A 205 12.18 5.26 -6.02
CA PHE A 205 11.21 6.34 -5.76
C PHE A 205 11.45 7.54 -6.67
N GLN A 206 12.70 7.94 -6.87
CA GLN A 206 13.05 9.00 -7.83
C GLN A 206 12.54 8.66 -9.24
N SER A 207 12.73 7.42 -9.67
CA SER A 207 12.21 6.92 -10.94
C SER A 207 10.68 6.96 -11.00
N ALA A 208 10.00 6.48 -9.95
CA ALA A 208 8.54 6.52 -9.87
C ALA A 208 7.96 7.94 -9.92
N ILE A 209 8.63 8.90 -9.26
CA ILE A 209 8.26 10.33 -9.30
C ILE A 209 8.41 10.87 -10.73
N ALA A 210 9.54 10.61 -11.39
CA ALA A 210 9.77 11.03 -12.78
C ALA A 210 8.73 10.45 -13.76
N ALA A 211 8.23 9.24 -13.51
CA ALA A 211 7.17 8.62 -14.29
C ALA A 211 5.74 9.04 -13.90
N GLY A 212 5.59 9.95 -12.92
CA GLY A 212 4.32 10.54 -12.56
C GLY A 212 3.41 9.65 -11.72
N VAL A 213 3.99 8.85 -10.82
CA VAL A 213 3.24 8.15 -9.75
C VAL A 213 2.35 9.13 -8.99
N LYS A 214 1.12 8.72 -8.67
CA LYS A 214 0.13 9.62 -8.02
C LYS A 214 0.28 9.70 -6.51
N ALA A 215 0.75 8.62 -5.87
CA ALA A 215 0.90 8.55 -4.43
C ALA A 215 2.21 7.88 -4.01
N ILE A 216 2.73 8.30 -2.86
CA ILE A 216 3.85 7.65 -2.17
C ILE A 216 3.45 7.42 -0.72
N MET A 217 3.66 6.20 -0.23
CA MET A 217 3.49 5.87 1.17
C MET A 217 4.83 5.98 1.91
N THR A 218 4.80 6.60 3.09
CA THR A 218 5.97 6.83 3.94
C THR A 218 6.31 5.60 4.78
N SER A 219 7.56 5.49 5.25
CA SER A 219 8.00 4.43 6.14
C SER A 219 8.04 4.90 7.60
N HIS A 220 7.62 4.03 8.52
CA HIS A 220 7.79 4.25 9.96
C HIS A 220 9.21 3.91 10.46
N ALA A 221 10.15 3.47 9.62
CA ALA A 221 11.55 3.32 10.04
C ALA A 221 12.20 4.67 10.36
N ALA A 222 13.16 4.68 11.29
CA ALA A 222 13.97 5.84 11.61
C ALA A 222 15.25 5.88 10.76
N TYR A 223 15.62 7.08 10.31
CA TYR A 223 16.78 7.33 9.46
C TYR A 223 17.67 8.42 10.08
N PRO A 224 18.49 8.10 11.10
CA PRO A 224 19.19 9.09 11.90
C PRO A 224 20.15 9.97 11.09
N ALA A 225 20.64 9.47 9.94
CA ALA A 225 21.47 10.23 9.03
C ALA A 225 20.79 11.50 8.49
N PHE A 226 19.46 11.52 8.38
CA PHE A 226 18.67 12.69 7.95
C PHE A 226 18.24 13.58 9.11
N GLU A 227 18.48 13.18 10.36
CA GLU A 227 17.94 13.81 11.56
C GLU A 227 19.03 14.08 12.61
N ASP A 228 20.27 14.34 12.17
CA ASP A 228 21.41 14.64 13.04
C ASP A 228 21.61 13.62 14.20
N GLY A 229 21.32 12.34 13.93
CA GLY A 229 21.41 11.24 14.90
C GLY A 229 20.15 11.01 15.74
N VAL A 230 19.11 11.84 15.62
CA VAL A 230 17.84 11.66 16.32
C VAL A 230 17.08 10.44 15.78
N ILE A 231 16.54 9.63 16.68
CA ILE A 231 15.69 8.49 16.34
C ILE A 231 14.25 8.97 16.27
N LEU A 232 13.77 9.20 15.04
CA LEU A 232 12.41 9.64 14.74
C LEU A 232 11.87 8.82 13.56
N PRO A 233 10.60 8.36 13.59
CA PRO A 233 9.99 7.70 12.43
C PRO A 233 10.04 8.59 11.18
N GLY A 234 10.41 8.01 10.04
CA GLY A 234 10.55 8.71 8.77
C GLY A 234 9.27 9.44 8.35
N THR A 235 8.10 8.85 8.62
CA THR A 235 6.78 9.47 8.45
C THR A 235 6.64 10.83 9.16
N ALA A 236 7.35 11.05 10.28
CA ALA A 236 7.35 12.30 11.05
C ALA A 236 8.56 13.19 10.77
N SER A 237 9.48 12.79 9.89
CA SER A 237 10.69 13.53 9.54
C SER A 237 10.39 14.59 8.49
N ARG A 238 10.51 15.88 8.86
CA ARG A 238 10.38 16.99 7.89
C ARG A 238 11.53 17.01 6.88
N ASN A 239 12.73 16.60 7.28
CA ASN A 239 13.89 16.53 6.38
C ASN A 239 13.68 15.49 5.29
N LEU A 240 13.01 14.36 5.58
CA LEU A 240 12.65 13.37 4.58
C LEU A 240 11.40 13.76 3.79
N MET A 241 10.30 14.06 4.48
CA MET A 241 9.00 14.26 3.83
C MET A 241 8.90 15.57 3.05
N THR A 242 9.47 16.66 3.56
CA THR A 242 9.52 17.94 2.84
C THR A 242 10.88 18.09 2.15
N GLY A 243 11.99 18.03 2.89
CA GLY A 243 13.32 18.33 2.35
C GLY A 243 13.72 17.43 1.19
N LEU A 244 13.73 16.11 1.39
CA LEU A 244 14.08 15.17 0.32
C LEU A 244 12.94 15.03 -0.70
N LEU A 245 11.72 14.73 -0.24
CA LEU A 245 10.67 14.29 -1.15
C LEU A 245 9.97 15.43 -1.91
N ARG A 246 9.70 16.58 -1.25
CA ARG A 246 9.08 17.74 -1.90
C ARG A 246 10.11 18.67 -2.52
N ASP A 247 11.16 19.03 -1.79
CA ASP A 247 12.07 20.08 -2.22
C ASP A 247 13.13 19.56 -3.19
N GLU A 248 13.76 18.41 -2.90
CA GLU A 248 14.82 17.85 -3.75
C GLU A 248 14.26 16.97 -4.90
N LEU A 249 13.34 16.05 -4.61
CA LEU A 249 12.77 15.15 -5.61
C LEU A 249 11.55 15.73 -6.35
N HIS A 250 11.06 16.90 -5.93
CA HIS A 250 9.95 17.62 -6.57
C HIS A 250 8.64 16.81 -6.68
N PHE A 251 8.37 15.91 -5.73
CA PHE A 251 7.15 15.12 -5.76
C PHE A 251 5.91 15.98 -5.48
N SER A 252 5.00 16.07 -6.46
CA SER A 252 3.77 16.86 -6.38
C SER A 252 2.50 16.04 -6.11
N GLY A 253 2.60 14.72 -6.03
CA GLY A 253 1.47 13.83 -5.73
C GLY A 253 1.10 13.81 -4.25
N ILE A 254 0.28 12.84 -3.83
CA ILE A 254 -0.15 12.72 -2.43
C ILE A 254 0.84 11.87 -1.61
N LEU A 255 1.18 12.33 -0.42
CA LEU A 255 1.89 11.55 0.59
C LEU A 255 0.91 10.94 1.56
N ILE A 256 1.06 9.63 1.79
CA ILE A 256 0.20 8.86 2.69
C ILE A 256 1.07 8.23 3.75
N SER A 257 0.68 8.30 5.01
CA SER A 257 1.39 7.55 6.04
C SER A 257 1.21 6.03 5.84
N ASP A 258 2.18 5.22 6.25
CA ASP A 258 1.86 3.84 6.66
C ASP A 258 0.89 3.90 7.87
N ASP A 259 0.29 2.78 8.27
CA ASP A 259 -0.75 2.79 9.32
C ASP A 259 -0.22 3.37 10.64
N LEU A 260 -0.83 4.44 11.13
CA LEU A 260 -0.37 5.13 12.34
C LEU A 260 -0.67 4.33 13.61
N GLY A 261 -1.45 3.23 13.51
CA GLY A 261 -1.69 2.27 14.58
C GLY A 261 -0.60 1.19 14.77
N MET A 262 0.41 1.15 13.90
CA MET A 262 1.46 0.10 13.90
C MET A 262 2.36 0.11 15.15
N GLY A 263 2.87 -1.07 15.52
CA GLY A 263 3.70 -1.27 16.72
C GLY A 263 4.94 -0.38 16.80
N ALA A 264 5.59 -0.05 15.67
CA ALA A 264 6.72 0.88 15.63
C ALA A 264 6.46 2.24 16.30
N LEU A 265 5.19 2.67 16.39
CA LEU A 265 4.81 3.94 16.99
C LEU A 265 4.33 3.80 18.44
N ARG A 266 3.94 2.59 18.87
CA ARG A 266 3.37 2.32 20.21
C ARG A 266 4.37 2.50 21.35
N GLY A 267 5.67 2.53 21.07
CA GLY A 267 6.76 2.59 22.07
C GLY A 267 7.16 3.98 22.57
N GLY A 268 6.56 5.08 22.09
CA GLY A 268 7.03 6.42 22.51
C GLY A 268 6.14 7.63 22.18
N TYR A 269 5.15 7.51 21.30
CA TYR A 269 4.25 8.62 20.94
C TYR A 269 2.80 8.15 20.86
N SER A 270 1.84 8.99 21.23
CA SER A 270 0.43 8.72 20.92
C SER A 270 0.21 8.80 19.40
N THR A 271 -0.79 8.07 18.91
CA THR A 271 -1.20 8.13 17.49
C THR A 271 -1.55 9.56 17.08
N GLU A 272 -2.20 10.31 17.98
CA GLU A 272 -2.50 11.74 17.81
C GLU A 272 -1.24 12.58 17.54
N ILE A 273 -0.24 12.50 18.42
CA ILE A 273 1.00 13.29 18.29
C ILE A 273 1.72 12.90 17.00
N THR A 274 1.79 11.61 16.70
CA THR A 274 2.44 11.12 15.48
C THR A 274 1.72 11.63 14.22
N ALA A 275 0.39 11.63 14.22
CA ALA A 275 -0.41 12.13 13.11
C ALA A 275 -0.17 13.63 12.85
N ILE A 276 -0.14 14.44 13.91
CA ILE A 276 0.16 15.88 13.79
C ILE A 276 1.58 16.11 13.30
N ASN A 277 2.57 15.36 13.81
CA ASN A 277 3.95 15.46 13.36
C ASN A 277 4.11 15.04 11.89
N ALA A 278 3.42 13.98 11.46
CA ALA A 278 3.41 13.54 10.07
C ALA A 278 2.83 14.61 9.13
N LEU A 279 1.70 15.23 9.52
CA LEU A 279 1.11 16.34 8.77
C LEU A 279 2.09 17.51 8.62
N LYS A 280 2.72 17.93 9.73
CA LYS A 280 3.74 18.99 9.76
C LYS A 280 4.97 18.63 8.92
N ALA A 281 5.36 17.35 8.92
CA ALA A 281 6.47 16.86 8.11
C ALA A 281 6.18 16.93 6.60
N GLY A 282 4.93 16.85 6.17
CA GLY A 282 4.52 16.97 4.77
C GLY A 282 3.53 15.92 4.28
N VAL A 283 3.08 15.01 5.14
CA VAL A 283 2.09 13.98 4.81
C VAL A 283 0.73 14.61 4.53
N ASP A 284 0.02 14.13 3.50
CA ASP A 284 -1.28 14.65 3.07
C ASP A 284 -2.45 13.77 3.54
N ILE A 285 -2.28 12.45 3.59
CA ILE A 285 -3.26 11.49 4.11
C ILE A 285 -2.67 10.72 5.30
N LEU A 286 -3.40 10.75 6.41
CA LEU A 286 -3.11 10.02 7.64
C LEU A 286 -3.95 8.73 7.65
N LEU A 287 -3.26 7.59 7.62
CA LEU A 287 -3.87 6.26 7.56
C LEU A 287 -4.12 5.73 8.98
N LEU A 288 -5.38 5.37 9.28
CA LEU A 288 -5.83 4.90 10.59
C LEU A 288 -6.70 3.65 10.44
N CYS A 289 -6.05 2.49 10.46
CA CYS A 289 -6.67 1.23 10.01
C CYS A 289 -7.56 0.57 11.06
N HIS A 290 -7.22 0.62 12.35
CA HIS A 290 -7.81 -0.30 13.34
C HIS A 290 -8.56 0.38 14.49
N ASP A 291 -7.91 1.27 15.25
CA ASP A 291 -8.42 1.79 16.51
C ASP A 291 -9.41 2.97 16.35
N PRO A 292 -10.70 2.81 16.70
CA PRO A 292 -11.68 3.91 16.70
C PRO A 292 -11.32 5.07 17.61
N VAL A 293 -10.69 4.83 18.76
CA VAL A 293 -10.33 5.87 19.72
C VAL A 293 -9.25 6.76 19.11
N ALA A 294 -8.20 6.16 18.53
CA ALA A 294 -7.18 6.90 17.81
C ALA A 294 -7.76 7.74 16.66
N ARG A 295 -8.79 7.24 15.94
CA ARG A 295 -9.49 8.02 14.89
C ARG A 295 -10.17 9.27 15.45
N GLU A 296 -10.84 9.17 16.59
CA GLU A 296 -11.46 10.31 17.28
C GLU A 296 -10.42 11.35 17.73
N GLU A 297 -9.35 10.88 18.37
CA GLU A 297 -8.28 11.74 18.89
C GLU A 297 -7.60 12.51 17.75
N VAL A 298 -7.23 11.83 16.67
CA VAL A 298 -6.61 12.48 15.50
C VAL A 298 -7.58 13.46 14.83
N MET A 299 -8.85 13.10 14.63
CA MET A 299 -9.83 14.02 14.04
C MET A 299 -10.04 15.28 14.90
N SER A 300 -10.08 15.11 16.22
CA SER A 300 -10.16 16.22 17.18
C SER A 300 -8.92 17.11 17.09
N ALA A 301 -7.72 16.51 17.09
CA ALA A 301 -6.45 17.23 16.99
C ALA A 301 -6.32 18.03 15.70
N LEU A 302 -6.72 17.46 14.55
CA LEU A 302 -6.76 18.18 13.27
C LEU A 302 -7.75 19.34 13.30
N SER A 303 -8.93 19.14 13.89
CA SER A 303 -9.98 20.17 13.97
C SER A 303 -9.59 21.34 14.87
N VAL A 304 -8.95 21.05 16.01
CA VAL A 304 -8.44 22.06 16.95
C VAL A 304 -7.20 22.73 16.36
N GLY A 305 -6.26 21.94 15.86
CA GLY A 305 -5.00 22.38 15.26
C GLY A 305 -5.24 23.35 14.12
N ARG A 306 -6.15 23.04 13.20
CA ARG A 306 -6.52 23.95 12.10
C ARG A 306 -6.90 25.36 12.54
N LYS A 307 -7.55 25.49 13.70
CA LYS A 307 -8.04 26.79 14.23
C LYS A 307 -7.00 27.52 15.07
N LYS A 308 -6.13 26.77 15.75
CA LYS A 308 -5.26 27.29 16.80
C LYS A 308 -3.78 27.33 16.41
N ASP A 309 -3.37 26.54 15.44
CA ASP A 309 -2.00 26.44 14.94
C ASP A 309 -1.98 26.79 13.45
N ARG A 310 -1.31 27.90 13.13
CA ARG A 310 -1.20 28.41 11.76
C ARG A 310 -0.54 27.41 10.83
N GLU A 311 0.50 26.72 11.30
CA GLU A 311 1.24 25.73 10.50
C GLU A 311 0.34 24.55 10.11
N ILE A 312 -0.46 24.06 11.06
CA ILE A 312 -1.42 22.98 10.79
C ILE A 312 -2.48 23.44 9.78
N GLY A 313 -3.00 24.66 9.92
CA GLY A 313 -3.94 25.25 8.97
C GLY A 313 -3.38 25.33 7.55
N GLU A 314 -2.16 25.84 7.39
CA GLU A 314 -1.46 25.95 6.10
C GLU A 314 -1.21 24.56 5.49
N ARG A 315 -0.73 23.60 6.30
CA ARG A 315 -0.51 22.22 5.84
C ARG A 315 -1.78 21.54 5.36
N ILE A 316 -2.92 21.75 6.04
CA ILE A 316 -4.22 21.22 5.61
C ILE A 316 -4.61 21.79 4.25
N GLU A 317 -4.46 23.10 4.03
CA GLU A 317 -4.82 23.75 2.77
C GLU A 317 -3.95 23.24 1.61
N GLU A 318 -2.64 23.11 1.82
CA GLU A 318 -1.72 22.53 0.84
C GLU A 318 -2.08 21.07 0.50
N SER A 319 -2.37 20.24 1.50
CA SER A 319 -2.78 18.85 1.31
C SER A 319 -4.09 18.76 0.51
N MET A 320 -5.04 19.64 0.80
CA MET A 320 -6.32 19.71 0.07
C MET A 320 -6.14 20.01 -1.42
N VAL A 321 -5.18 20.87 -1.79
CA VAL A 321 -4.86 21.14 -3.21
C VAL A 321 -4.35 19.87 -3.91
N ARG A 322 -3.45 19.12 -3.27
CA ARG A 322 -2.91 17.86 -3.83
C ARG A 322 -3.99 16.78 -3.93
N LEU A 323 -4.81 16.64 -2.89
CA LEU A 323 -5.96 15.72 -2.89
C LEU A 323 -6.95 16.05 -3.99
N ALA A 324 -7.28 17.32 -4.18
CA ALA A 324 -8.16 17.76 -5.26
C ALA A 324 -7.56 17.44 -6.64
N ALA A 325 -6.26 17.65 -6.84
CA ALA A 325 -5.58 17.33 -8.09
C ALA A 325 -5.62 15.83 -8.41
N VAL A 326 -5.31 14.97 -7.43
CA VAL A 326 -5.33 13.50 -7.60
C VAL A 326 -6.75 12.97 -7.80
N LYS A 327 -7.73 13.47 -7.03
CA LYS A 327 -9.15 13.11 -7.21
C LYS A 327 -9.72 13.61 -8.55
N SER A 328 -9.26 14.75 -9.04
CA SER A 328 -9.60 15.24 -10.38
C SER A 328 -9.00 14.34 -11.47
N TRP A 329 -7.75 13.90 -11.30
CA TRP A 329 -7.12 12.95 -12.23
C TRP A 329 -7.95 11.67 -12.38
N LEU A 330 -8.50 11.11 -11.28
CA LEU A 330 -9.39 9.93 -11.30
C LEU A 330 -10.66 10.15 -12.15
N ASN A 331 -11.26 11.34 -12.10
CA ASN A 331 -12.49 11.65 -12.83
C ASN A 331 -12.25 11.79 -14.34
N HIS A 332 -11.04 12.16 -14.75
CA HIS A 332 -10.67 12.29 -16.16
C HIS A 332 -10.23 10.97 -16.80
N GLN A 333 -10.04 9.90 -16.01
CA GLN A 333 -9.71 8.58 -16.57
C GLN A 333 -10.94 8.00 -17.26
N LYS A 334 -10.83 7.78 -18.57
CA LYS A 334 -11.88 7.11 -19.35
C LYS A 334 -12.02 5.67 -18.85
N ARG A 335 -13.24 5.26 -18.50
CA ARG A 335 -13.59 3.85 -18.41
C ARG A 335 -13.63 3.30 -19.83
N ASP A 336 -12.49 2.89 -20.37
CA ASP A 336 -12.48 2.16 -21.62
C ASP A 336 -13.00 0.75 -21.35
N ARG A 337 -14.33 0.61 -21.30
CA ARG A 337 -15.04 -0.65 -21.10
C ARG A 337 -14.90 -1.58 -22.32
N GLU A 338 -14.45 -1.05 -23.47
CA GLU A 338 -14.45 -1.76 -24.75
C GLU A 338 -13.06 -2.22 -25.19
N SER A 339 -11.97 -1.66 -24.63
CA SER A 339 -10.64 -2.25 -24.83
C SER A 339 -10.54 -3.58 -24.07
N ALA A 340 -10.93 -4.67 -24.72
CA ALA A 340 -10.59 -6.00 -24.26
C ALA A 340 -9.05 -6.05 -24.10
N LEU A 341 -8.59 -6.26 -22.86
CA LEU A 341 -7.25 -6.80 -22.66
C LEU A 341 -7.34 -8.18 -23.30
N ASN A 342 -6.75 -8.35 -24.49
CA ASN A 342 -6.64 -9.66 -25.15
C ASN A 342 -5.54 -10.49 -24.45
N LEU A 343 -5.59 -10.54 -23.12
CA LEU A 343 -4.62 -11.22 -22.28
C LEU A 343 -5.39 -11.84 -21.10
N ASP A 344 -5.37 -13.17 -21.03
CA ASP A 344 -5.92 -13.89 -19.89
C ASP A 344 -4.98 -13.69 -18.68
N GLY A 345 -5.52 -13.15 -17.59
CA GLY A 345 -4.77 -12.91 -16.37
C GLY A 345 -4.20 -14.20 -15.76
N ASN A 346 -4.90 -15.32 -15.85
CA ASN A 346 -4.42 -16.60 -15.35
C ASN A 346 -3.24 -17.12 -16.19
N GLU A 347 -3.29 -16.94 -17.52
CA GLU A 347 -2.17 -17.29 -18.39
C GLU A 347 -0.94 -16.42 -18.09
N LEU A 348 -1.12 -15.11 -17.89
CA LEU A 348 -0.04 -14.21 -17.50
C LEU A 348 0.53 -14.60 -16.12
N SER A 349 -0.32 -14.83 -15.13
CA SER A 349 0.09 -15.23 -13.78
C SER A 349 0.93 -16.51 -13.82
N LEU A 350 0.47 -17.54 -14.54
CA LEU A 350 1.21 -18.79 -14.73
C LEU A 350 2.53 -18.57 -15.48
N ARG A 351 2.55 -17.69 -16.49
CA ARG A 351 3.77 -17.33 -17.22
C ARG A 351 4.81 -16.69 -16.29
N ILE A 352 4.40 -15.72 -15.49
CA ILE A 352 5.27 -15.04 -14.50
C ILE A 352 5.77 -16.06 -13.48
N ALA A 353 4.88 -16.87 -12.90
CA ALA A 353 5.24 -17.87 -11.90
C ALA A 353 6.27 -18.87 -12.44
N ARG A 354 6.09 -19.37 -13.67
CA ARG A 354 7.05 -20.29 -14.31
C ARG A 354 8.41 -19.64 -14.55
N LYS A 355 8.45 -18.40 -15.04
CA LYS A 355 9.70 -17.66 -15.28
C LYS A 355 10.41 -17.29 -13.98
N GLY A 356 9.66 -17.04 -12.90
CA GLY A 356 10.20 -16.69 -11.59
C GLY A 356 10.85 -17.85 -10.83
N ILE A 357 10.66 -19.10 -11.26
CA ILE A 357 11.27 -20.27 -10.63
C ILE A 357 12.78 -20.30 -10.95
N SER A 358 13.59 -20.28 -9.89
CA SER A 358 15.05 -20.43 -9.98
C SER A 358 15.51 -21.75 -9.38
N VAL A 359 16.34 -22.51 -10.11
CA VAL A 359 16.96 -23.74 -9.61
C VAL A 359 18.31 -23.41 -9.00
N TYR A 360 18.36 -23.27 -7.67
CA TYR A 360 19.59 -22.89 -6.97
C TYR A 360 20.69 -23.95 -7.02
N ARG A 361 20.34 -25.22 -6.83
CA ARG A 361 21.27 -26.35 -6.90
C ARG A 361 20.55 -27.60 -7.37
N THR A 362 21.21 -28.38 -8.22
CA THR A 362 20.79 -29.74 -8.55
C THR A 362 21.86 -30.73 -8.09
N SER A 363 21.43 -31.93 -7.68
CA SER A 363 22.34 -33.05 -7.45
C SER A 363 22.08 -34.14 -8.50
N GLY A 364 23.10 -34.47 -9.28
CA GLY A 364 23.08 -35.63 -10.18
C GLY A 364 22.04 -35.59 -11.31
N GLY A 365 21.69 -34.42 -11.86
CA GLY A 365 20.84 -34.32 -13.05
C GLY A 365 19.39 -34.79 -12.86
N LYS A 366 18.88 -34.80 -11.63
CA LYS A 366 17.53 -35.31 -11.29
C LYS A 366 16.37 -34.38 -11.69
N ILE A 367 16.65 -33.19 -12.21
CA ILE A 367 15.66 -32.25 -12.74
C ILE A 367 15.93 -32.09 -14.24
N PRO A 368 14.94 -32.26 -15.13
CA PRO A 368 13.53 -32.53 -14.83
C PRO A 368 13.26 -33.95 -14.30
N ILE A 369 12.26 -34.09 -13.43
CA ILE A 369 11.80 -35.38 -12.89
C ILE A 369 11.21 -36.20 -14.05
N LYS A 370 11.51 -37.51 -14.11
CA LYS A 370 10.98 -38.39 -15.16
C LYS A 370 9.48 -38.67 -14.92
N PRO A 371 8.63 -38.71 -15.95
CA PRO A 371 7.18 -38.92 -15.78
C PRO A 371 6.77 -40.20 -15.03
N ALA A 372 7.57 -41.27 -15.13
CA ALA A 372 7.30 -42.56 -14.47
C ALA A 372 7.87 -42.68 -13.04
N SER A 373 8.39 -41.59 -12.47
CA SER A 373 8.92 -41.61 -11.11
C SER A 373 7.78 -41.67 -10.07
N HIS A 374 7.95 -42.49 -9.03
CA HIS A 374 7.12 -42.38 -7.83
C HIS A 374 7.48 -41.09 -7.10
N ILE A 375 6.48 -40.22 -6.88
CA ILE A 375 6.65 -38.92 -6.22
C ILE A 375 6.09 -39.01 -4.81
N PHE A 376 6.93 -38.70 -3.83
CA PHE A 376 6.49 -38.41 -2.46
C PHE A 376 6.55 -36.90 -2.25
N LEU A 377 5.40 -36.26 -2.07
CA LEU A 377 5.30 -34.81 -1.88
C LEU A 377 5.26 -34.49 -0.38
N ILE A 378 6.29 -33.81 0.12
CA ILE A 378 6.29 -33.22 1.45
C ILE A 378 5.95 -31.75 1.29
N ARG A 379 4.76 -31.35 1.74
CA ARG A 379 4.36 -29.94 1.78
C ARG A 379 4.48 -29.46 3.22
N PHE A 380 5.40 -28.52 3.45
CA PHE A 380 5.35 -27.71 4.64
C PHE A 380 4.33 -26.60 4.38
N GLN A 381 3.31 -26.53 5.23
CA GLN A 381 2.40 -25.39 5.26
C GLN A 381 2.86 -24.54 6.44
N PRO A 382 3.84 -23.64 6.25
CA PRO A 382 4.17 -22.70 7.30
C PRO A 382 2.90 -21.91 7.63
N GLU A 383 2.62 -21.73 8.91
CA GLU A 383 1.75 -20.64 9.36
C GLU A 383 2.48 -19.35 8.96
N ILE A 384 2.25 -18.89 7.73
CA ILE A 384 2.69 -17.56 7.31
C ILE A 384 1.68 -16.60 7.95
N THR A 385 1.88 -16.31 9.23
CA THR A 385 1.45 -15.04 9.80
C THR A 385 2.26 -13.95 9.10
N VAL A 386 1.84 -13.57 7.90
CA VAL A 386 1.98 -12.17 7.55
C VAL A 386 1.00 -11.52 8.51
N GLU A 387 1.49 -10.92 9.60
CA GLU A 387 0.67 -10.03 10.42
C GLU A 387 0.19 -8.90 9.51
N VAL A 388 -0.93 -9.18 8.85
CA VAL A 388 -1.89 -8.18 8.45
C VAL A 388 -2.97 -8.38 9.49
N GLU A 389 -2.75 -7.74 10.64
CA GLU A 389 -3.57 -7.91 11.83
C GLU A 389 -5.07 -7.79 11.53
N GLY A 390 -5.85 -8.70 12.11
CA GLY A 390 -7.30 -8.59 12.23
C GLY A 390 -8.12 -9.62 11.47
N SER A 391 -7.74 -10.90 11.48
CA SER A 391 -8.66 -12.05 11.68
C SER A 391 -7.86 -13.35 11.58
N ILE A 392 -7.81 -14.08 12.69
CA ILE A 392 -7.56 -15.52 12.64
C ILE A 392 -8.84 -16.12 12.07
N ILE A 393 -8.86 -16.37 10.76
CA ILE A 393 -9.74 -17.42 10.24
C ILE A 393 -8.88 -18.68 10.31
N THR A 394 -9.07 -19.46 11.38
CA THR A 394 -8.70 -20.87 11.31
C THR A 394 -9.65 -21.49 10.28
N ASP A 395 -9.09 -22.17 9.28
CA ASP A 395 -9.83 -23.15 8.49
C ASP A 395 -10.17 -24.31 9.45
N ASP A 396 -11.16 -24.12 10.32
CA ASP A 396 -11.90 -25.23 10.90
C ASP A 396 -13.06 -25.52 9.93
N ASP A 397 -12.86 -26.58 9.16
CA ASP A 397 -13.86 -27.23 8.32
C ASP A 397 -15.10 -27.61 9.17
N PRO A 398 -16.27 -26.97 9.01
CA PRO A 398 -17.48 -27.35 9.71
C PRO A 398 -18.20 -28.42 8.88
N ALA A 399 -17.53 -29.54 8.63
CA ALA A 399 -18.09 -30.67 7.91
C ALA A 399 -17.93 -31.99 8.67
N GLU A 400 -17.96 -31.99 9.99
CA GLU A 400 -18.19 -33.21 10.77
C GLU A 400 -18.92 -32.85 12.07
N HIS A 401 -20.17 -33.31 12.16
CA HIS A 401 -21.05 -33.46 13.34
C HIS A 401 -22.48 -32.92 13.12
N LEU A 402 -23.22 -33.61 12.25
CA LEU A 402 -24.66 -33.81 12.41
C LEU A 402 -24.95 -35.31 12.26
N ASN A 403 -25.05 -35.99 13.40
CA ASN A 403 -25.91 -37.15 13.62
C ASN A 403 -26.74 -36.85 14.86
#